data_AF-A0A534UYV1-F1
#
_entry.id   AF-A0A534UYV1-F1
#
_cell.length_a   1.000
_cell.length_b   1.000
_cell.length_c   1.000
_cell.angle_alpha   90.00
_cell.angle_beta   90.00
_cell.angle_gamma   90.00
#
_symmetry.space_group_name_H-M   'P 1'
#
loop_
_entity.id
_entity.type
_entity.pdbx_description
1 polymer ?
#
loop_
_entity_poly.entity_id
_entity_poly.type
_entity_poly.pdbx_seq_one_letter_code
_entity_poly.pdbx_strand_id
1 'polypeptide(L)'
;MLDLQELTALCGFEKVGDFQKAHRDWVDEALKHEMVARESRWSEAVAVGSLSFVNTVKSELGFKAAHREVIEQGETYVLREESEAYRSNFAGENEVLSSENARFWDENPEDKAT
;
A
#
# COMPACT_ATOMS: atom_id res chain seq x y z
N MET A 1 -8.16 -15.13 4.96
CA MET A 1 -7.45 -15.88 3.90
C MET A 1 -7.93 -15.30 2.58
N LEU A 2 -7.03 -14.85 1.71
CA LEU A 2 -7.41 -14.26 0.42
C LEU A 2 -7.80 -15.39 -0.55
N ASP A 3 -8.91 -15.23 -1.28
CA ASP A 3 -9.30 -16.16 -2.34
C ASP A 3 -8.49 -15.84 -3.61
N LEU A 4 -7.50 -16.69 -3.89
CA LEU A 4 -6.58 -16.51 -5.00
C LEU A 4 -7.26 -16.77 -6.36
N GLN A 5 -8.30 -17.61 -6.41
CA GLN A 5 -9.02 -17.88 -7.64
C GLN A 5 -9.88 -16.69 -8.03
N GLU A 6 -10.58 -16.11 -7.06
CA GLU A 6 -11.41 -14.92 -7.28
C GLU A 6 -10.57 -13.72 -7.71
N LEU A 7 -9.41 -13.50 -7.06
CA LEU A 7 -8.47 -12.46 -7.45
C LEU A 7 -7.95 -12.65 -8.89
N THR A 8 -7.59 -13.89 -9.25
CA THR A 8 -7.12 -14.23 -10.59
C THR A 8 -8.17 -13.88 -11.65
N ALA A 9 -9.44 -14.25 -11.40
CA ALA A 9 -10.55 -13.95 -12.29
C ALA A 9 -10.83 -12.44 -12.41
N LEU A 10 -10.81 -11.71 -11.29
CA LEU A 10 -10.96 -10.25 -11.27
C LEU A 10 -9.86 -9.53 -12.03
N CYS A 11 -8.64 -10.07 -12.01
CA CYS A 11 -7.52 -9.56 -12.80
C CYS A 11 -7.56 -9.99 -14.27
N GLY A 12 -8.60 -10.73 -14.71
CA GLY A 12 -8.79 -11.13 -16.10
C GLY A 12 -7.96 -12.33 -16.56
N PHE A 13 -7.45 -13.13 -15.62
CA PHE A 13 -6.69 -14.34 -15.93
C PHE A 13 -7.53 -15.60 -15.70
N GLU A 14 -7.35 -16.59 -16.56
CA GLU A 14 -8.00 -17.91 -16.40
C GLU A 14 -7.20 -18.85 -15.49
N LYS A 15 -5.88 -18.63 -15.40
CA LYS A 15 -4.96 -19.49 -14.65
C LYS A 15 -4.20 -18.68 -13.62
N VAL A 16 -4.17 -19.21 -12.40
CA VAL A 16 -3.43 -18.63 -11.28
C VAL A 16 -1.94 -18.47 -11.61
N GLY A 17 -1.35 -19.44 -12.32
CA GLY A 17 0.07 -19.38 -12.71
C GLY A 17 0.39 -18.21 -13.64
N ASP A 18 -0.51 -17.87 -14.56
CA ASP A 18 -0.34 -16.74 -15.48
C ASP A 18 -0.47 -15.40 -14.73
N PHE A 19 -1.44 -15.30 -13.82
CA PHE A 19 -1.58 -14.15 -12.92
C PHE A 19 -0.33 -13.96 -12.04
N GLN A 20 0.18 -15.03 -11.42
CA GLN A 20 1.39 -14.97 -10.61
C GLN A 20 2.61 -14.51 -11.41
N LYS A 21 2.73 -14.93 -12.66
CA LYS A 21 3.81 -14.48 -13.54
C LYS A 21 3.68 -13.00 -13.86
N ALA A 22 2.49 -12.56 -14.31
CA ALA A 22 2.25 -11.15 -14.60
C ALA A 22 2.47 -10.26 -13.37
N HIS A 23 2.02 -10.70 -12.20
CA HIS A 23 2.24 -10.01 -10.94
C HIS A 23 3.73 -9.86 -10.61
N ARG A 24 4.54 -10.93 -10.78
CA ARG A 24 6.00 -10.84 -10.59
C ARG A 24 6.62 -9.84 -11.56
N ASP A 25 6.26 -9.91 -12.84
CA ASP A 25 6.79 -9.01 -13.86
C ASP A 25 6.46 -7.54 -13.53
N TRP A 26 5.25 -7.24 -13.04
CA TRP A 26 4.85 -5.90 -12.59
C TRP A 26 5.65 -5.42 -11.37
N VAL A 27 5.87 -6.29 -10.39
CA VAL A 27 6.67 -5.97 -9.20
C VAL A 27 8.12 -5.69 -9.60
N ASP A 28 8.72 -6.56 -10.41
CA ASP A 28 10.10 -6.39 -10.87
C ASP A 28 10.27 -5.09 -11.67
N GLU A 29 9.28 -4.74 -12.50
CA GLU A 29 9.30 -3.50 -13.25
C GLU A 29 9.15 -2.26 -12.36
N ALA A 30 8.23 -2.30 -11.37
CA ALA A 30 8.07 -1.23 -10.41
C ALA A 30 9.34 -0.98 -9.56
N LEU A 31 10.05 -2.06 -9.20
CA LEU A 31 11.32 -1.99 -8.47
C LEU A 31 12.44 -1.35 -9.31
N LYS A 32 12.50 -1.61 -10.62
CA LYS A 32 13.51 -1.01 -11.51
C LYS A 32 13.30 0.49 -11.72
N HIS A 33 12.05 0.96 -11.70
CA HIS A 33 11.70 2.35 -12.01
C HIS A 33 11.83 3.33 -10.82
N GLU A 34 12.51 2.94 -9.74
CA GLU A 34 12.76 3.81 -8.58
C GLU A 34 11.46 4.38 -7.95
N MET A 35 10.34 3.64 -8.03
CA MET A 35 9.11 3.92 -7.25
C MET A 35 9.28 3.58 -5.75
N VAL A 36 10.51 3.58 -5.24
CA VAL A 36 10.83 3.30 -3.82
C VAL A 36 10.43 4.47 -2.93
N ALA A 37 10.18 5.65 -3.50
CA ALA A 37 9.63 6.78 -2.76
C ALA A 37 8.20 6.47 -2.32
N ARG A 38 7.96 6.46 -0.99
CA ARG A 38 6.62 6.28 -0.41
C ARG A 38 5.63 7.25 -1.03
N GLU A 39 4.64 6.72 -1.74
CA GLU A 39 3.54 7.50 -2.30
C GLU A 39 2.61 7.96 -1.18
N SER A 40 2.58 9.27 -0.90
CA SER A 40 1.81 9.86 0.21
C SER A 40 0.31 9.58 0.12
N ARG A 41 -0.23 9.40 -1.10
CA ARG A 41 -1.61 8.99 -1.34
C ARG A 41 -1.94 7.66 -0.66
N TRP A 42 -1.00 6.72 -0.64
CA TRP A 42 -1.21 5.38 -0.08
C TRP A 42 -0.64 5.25 1.34
N SER A 43 0.44 5.97 1.64
CA SER A 43 1.14 5.82 2.93
C SER A 43 0.65 6.75 4.04
N GLU A 44 -0.05 7.84 3.70
CA GLU A 44 -0.47 8.87 4.66
C GLU A 44 -1.99 9.11 4.65
N ALA A 45 -2.73 8.34 3.83
CA ALA A 45 -4.18 8.43 3.74
C ALA A 45 -4.88 7.24 4.38
N VAL A 46 -6.05 7.51 4.96
CA VAL A 46 -6.94 6.50 5.54
C VAL A 46 -7.88 5.93 4.48
N ALA A 47 -8.25 6.74 3.48
CA ALA A 47 -9.09 6.30 2.37
C ALA A 47 -8.71 7.04 1.10
N VAL A 48 -8.79 6.33 -0.04
CA VAL A 48 -8.55 6.87 -1.37
C VAL A 48 -9.63 6.32 -2.30
N GLY A 49 -10.29 7.17 -3.08
CA GLY A 49 -11.30 6.70 -4.03
C GLY A 49 -12.23 7.80 -4.52
N SER A 50 -13.48 7.46 -4.77
CA SER A 50 -14.51 8.46 -5.11
C SER A 50 -14.85 9.33 -3.89
N LEU A 51 -15.39 10.52 -4.15
CA LEU A 51 -15.85 11.41 -3.09
C LEU A 51 -16.90 10.73 -2.18
N SER A 52 -17.82 9.96 -2.77
CA SER A 52 -18.85 9.23 -2.01
C SER A 52 -18.23 8.19 -1.09
N PHE A 53 -17.28 7.40 -1.59
CA PHE A 53 -16.57 6.39 -0.79
C PHE A 53 -15.84 7.04 0.39
N VAL A 54 -15.08 8.10 0.10
CA VAL A 54 -14.29 8.81 1.12
C VAL A 54 -15.18 9.44 2.20
N ASN A 55 -16.31 10.03 1.83
CA ASN A 55 -17.26 10.58 2.80
C ASN A 55 -17.93 9.50 3.66
N THR A 56 -18.23 8.33 3.10
CA THR A 56 -18.73 7.18 3.87
C THR A 56 -17.70 6.77 4.91
N VAL A 57 -16.44 6.57 4.50
CA VAL A 57 -15.36 6.19 5.44
C VAL A 57 -15.16 7.25 6.52
N LYS A 58 -15.18 8.54 6.16
CA LYS A 58 -15.10 9.65 7.13
C LYS A 58 -16.24 9.60 8.15
N SER A 59 -17.46 9.32 7.70
CA SER A 59 -18.64 9.22 8.57
C SER A 59 -18.56 8.01 9.51
N GLU A 60 -18.12 6.85 9.02
CA GLU A 60 -17.94 5.64 9.82
C GLU A 60 -16.85 5.79 10.89
N LEU A 61 -15.78 6.51 10.57
CA LEU A 61 -14.72 6.83 11.52
C LEU A 61 -15.16 7.84 12.60
N GLY A 62 -16.18 8.66 12.30
CA GLY A 62 -16.75 9.64 13.21
C GLY A 62 -15.68 10.52 13.84
N PHE A 63 -15.63 10.57 15.18
CA PHE A 63 -14.66 11.36 15.93
C PHE A 63 -13.20 11.02 15.59
N LYS A 64 -12.90 9.77 15.19
CA LYS A 64 -11.52 9.37 14.82
C LYS A 64 -11.03 10.05 13.56
N ALA A 65 -11.92 10.59 12.72
CA ALA A 65 -11.58 11.34 11.52
C ALA A 65 -11.80 12.85 11.69
N ALA A 66 -12.01 13.35 12.91
CA ALA A 66 -12.26 14.78 13.17
C ALA A 66 -11.10 15.68 12.69
N HIS A 67 -9.87 15.18 12.75
CA HIS A 67 -8.65 15.89 12.29
C HIS A 67 -8.27 15.54 10.85
N ARG A 68 -9.16 14.90 10.08
CA ARG A 68 -8.90 14.46 8.70
C ARG A 68 -9.80 15.17 7.71
N GLU A 69 -9.19 15.56 6.62
CA GLU A 69 -9.83 16.26 5.52
C GLU A 69 -9.89 15.40 4.26
N VAL A 70 -10.88 15.72 3.44
CA VAL A 70 -11.06 15.12 2.13
C VAL A 70 -10.40 16.04 1.13
N ILE A 71 -9.28 15.60 0.56
CA ILE A 71 -8.48 16.36 -0.40
C ILE A 71 -8.63 15.72 -1.78
N GLU A 72 -8.86 16.54 -2.80
CA GLU A 72 -8.85 16.10 -4.19
C GLU A 72 -7.41 15.92 -4.67
N GLN A 73 -7.09 14.76 -5.22
CA GLN A 73 -5.79 14.42 -5.82
C GLN A 73 -6.00 13.72 -7.17
N GLY A 74 -5.80 14.49 -8.25
CA GLY A 74 -6.04 14.02 -9.61
C GLY A 74 -7.51 13.68 -9.83
N GLU A 75 -7.79 12.45 -10.25
CA GLU A 75 -9.16 11.94 -10.46
C GLU A 75 -9.77 11.27 -9.21
N THR A 76 -9.08 11.37 -8.06
CA THR A 76 -9.47 10.69 -6.81
C THR A 76 -9.54 11.65 -5.64
N TYR A 77 -10.25 11.25 -4.60
CA TYR A 77 -10.36 11.92 -3.31
C TYR A 77 -9.61 11.12 -2.26
N VAL A 78 -9.02 11.82 -1.30
CA VAL A 78 -8.14 11.25 -0.28
C VAL A 78 -8.57 11.75 1.10
N LEU A 79 -8.84 10.85 2.04
CA LEU A 79 -9.06 11.18 3.44
C LEU A 79 -7.74 11.11 4.21
N ARG A 80 -7.20 12.25 4.62
CA ARG A 80 -5.92 12.33 5.35
C ARG A 80 -5.86 13.53 6.28
N GLU A 81 -4.87 13.56 7.15
CA GLU A 81 -4.62 14.71 8.03
C GLU A 81 -4.08 15.88 7.21
N GLU A 82 -4.47 17.11 7.57
CA GLU A 82 -3.88 18.33 7.01
C GLU A 82 -2.38 18.31 7.31
N SER A 83 -1.57 18.71 6.32
CA SER A 83 -0.12 18.53 6.35
C SER A 83 0.57 19.45 7.37
N GLU A 84 0.55 19.09 8.64
CA GLU A 84 1.82 18.98 9.36
C GLU A 84 2.30 17.56 9.11
N ALA A 85 3.12 17.39 8.07
CA ALA A 85 3.66 16.08 7.74
C ALA A 85 4.29 15.47 9.00
N TYR A 86 3.92 14.23 9.32
CA TYR A 86 4.64 13.38 10.27
C TYR A 86 6.15 13.29 9.94
N ARG A 87 6.58 13.78 8.77
CA ARG A 87 8.00 13.98 8.42
C ARG A 87 8.76 14.94 9.34
N SER A 88 8.14 16.00 9.88
CA SER A 88 8.93 17.07 10.51
C SER A 88 9.65 16.63 11.80
N ASN A 89 9.17 15.59 12.48
CA ASN A 89 9.79 15.07 13.70
C ASN A 89 10.48 13.70 13.52
N PHE A 90 10.33 13.04 12.36
CA PHE A 90 10.82 11.66 12.16
C PHE A 90 11.81 11.49 11.01
N ALA A 91 12.28 12.59 10.41
CA ALA A 91 13.27 12.57 9.33
C ALA A 91 14.61 11.89 9.73
N GLY A 92 14.88 11.71 11.03
CA GLY A 92 16.04 10.95 11.52
C GLY A 92 15.71 9.68 12.31
N GLU A 93 14.46 9.46 12.76
CA GLU A 93 14.10 8.30 13.59
C GLU A 93 13.50 7.13 12.80
N ASN A 94 13.06 7.36 11.55
CA ASN A 94 12.47 6.31 10.71
C ASN A 94 13.43 5.74 9.65
N GLU A 95 14.68 6.22 9.56
CA GLU A 95 15.67 5.62 8.65
C GLU A 95 16.07 4.20 9.06
N VAL A 96 15.95 3.87 10.35
CA VAL A 96 16.23 2.54 10.88
C VAL A 96 15.11 2.19 11.85
N LEU A 97 14.07 1.51 11.37
CA LEU A 97 13.20 0.73 12.26
C LEU A 97 14.13 -0.09 13.17
N SER A 98 13.99 0.04 14.49
CA SER A 98 14.89 -0.60 15.44
C SER A 98 15.10 -2.06 15.07
N SER A 99 16.31 -2.56 15.28
CA SER A 99 16.70 -3.95 15.01
C SER A 99 15.80 -4.99 15.70
N GLU A 100 14.95 -4.58 16.65
CA GLU A 100 13.92 -5.41 17.27
C GLU A 100 12.77 -5.80 16.31
N ASN A 101 12.45 -4.98 15.32
CA ASN A 101 11.44 -5.31 14.29
C ASN A 101 12.04 -5.96 13.03
N ALA A 102 13.37 -6.09 12.97
CA ALA A 102 14.05 -6.76 11.87
C ALA A 102 13.90 -8.29 11.99
N ARG A 103 12.79 -8.83 11.48
CA ARG A 103 12.71 -10.27 11.21
C ARG A 103 13.41 -10.54 9.88
N PHE A 104 14.47 -11.34 9.93
CA PHE A 104 15.04 -11.95 8.73
C PHE A 104 13.93 -12.77 8.05
N TRP A 105 13.70 -12.51 6.77
CA TRP A 105 12.99 -13.47 5.93
C TRP A 105 13.95 -14.63 5.73
N ASP A 106 13.74 -15.73 6.47
CA ASP A 106 14.49 -16.96 6.24
C ASP A 106 14.32 -17.35 4.77
N GLU A 107 15.42 -17.29 4.02
CA GLU A 107 15.51 -17.85 2.68
C GLU A 107 15.22 -19.35 2.81
N ASN A 108 14.11 -19.81 2.21
CA ASN A 108 13.73 -21.21 2.19
C ASN A 108 14.84 -22.03 1.50
N PRO A 109 15.53 -22.96 2.19
CA PRO A 109 16.59 -23.76 1.57
C PRO A 109 15.96 -24.98 0.88
N GLU A 110 15.08 -24.76 -0.08
CA GLU A 110 14.64 -25.80 -1.02
C GLU A 110 14.76 -25.29 -2.45
N ASP A 111 15.97 -24.90 -2.83
CA ASP A 111 16.41 -24.89 -4.22
C ASP A 111 17.92 -25.02 -4.31
N LYS A 112 18.41 -26.23 -4.02
CA LYS A 112 19.64 -26.75 -4.62
C LYS A 112 19.37 -28.15 -5.14
N ALA A 113 18.97 -28.22 -6.41
CA ALA A 113 19.16 -29.40 -7.22
C ALA A 113 20.65 -29.75 -7.27
N THR A 114 21.02 -30.95 -6.82
CA THR A 114 21.83 -31.92 -7.57
C THR A 114 21.63 -33.29 -6.93
#